data_AF-A0A954PLM9-F1
#
_entry.id   AF-A0A954PLM9-F1
#
_cell.length_a   1.000
_cell.length_b   1.000
_cell.length_c   1.000
_cell.angle_alpha   90.00
_cell.angle_beta   90.00
_cell.angle_gamma   90.00
#
_symmetry.space_group_name_H-M   'P 1'
#
loop_
_entity.id
_entity.type
_entity.pdbx_description
1 polymer ?
#
loop_
_entity_poly.entity_id
_entity_poly.type
_entity_poly.pdbx_seq_one_letter_code
_entity_poly.pdbx_strand_id
1 'polypeptide(L)'
;YSTRSELNTIVDRTTRGTQIAVNKIMDGEEIRRGQQLVRDVILAQHVQDYIVRLVLATHPDGPLAQPVTNQFVRWGSSPRGAQTLALAAKVRALLDGRFNVSFEDVRRVYLPSMRHRVLLNFEAQAEGIECDAILLEILEKVPEKAEESLAAAV
;
A
#
# COMPACT_ATOMS: atom_id res chain seq x y z
N TYR A 1 20.09 0.46 -5.18
CA TYR A 1 21.21 0.23 -4.23
C TYR A 1 21.86 1.55 -3.88
N SER A 2 22.55 1.62 -2.74
CA SER A 2 23.32 2.80 -2.32
C SER A 2 24.34 3.21 -3.39
N THR A 3 24.55 4.51 -3.53
CA THR A 3 25.55 5.08 -4.44
C THR A 3 26.96 4.75 -3.95
N ARG A 4 27.95 4.85 -4.86
CA ARG A 4 29.37 4.68 -4.51
C ARG A 4 29.80 5.60 -3.34
N SER A 5 29.33 6.85 -3.34
CA SER A 5 29.67 7.82 -2.30
C SER A 5 29.09 7.42 -0.93
N GLU A 6 27.85 6.95 -0.90
CA GLU A 6 27.21 6.45 0.31
C GLU A 6 27.93 5.21 0.83
N LEU A 7 28.27 4.26 -0.05
CA LEU A 7 29.01 3.05 0.34
C LEU A 7 30.38 3.37 0.91
N ASN A 8 31.13 4.27 0.29
CA ASN A 8 32.41 4.75 0.85
C ASN A 8 32.20 5.34 2.25
N THR A 9 31.16 6.14 2.45
CA THR A 9 30.85 6.74 3.75
C THR A 9 30.48 5.69 4.80
N ILE A 10 29.70 4.67 4.42
CA ILE A 10 29.30 3.56 5.31
C ILE A 10 30.51 2.74 5.73
N VAL A 11 31.37 2.38 4.77
CA VAL A 11 32.60 1.62 5.05
C VAL A 11 33.51 2.42 5.98
N ASP A 12 33.70 3.71 5.70
CA ASP A 12 34.52 4.62 6.51
C ASP A 12 34.01 4.71 7.97
N ARG A 13 32.70 4.95 8.15
CA ARG A 13 32.10 5.13 9.48
C ARG A 13 32.03 3.84 10.29
N THR A 14 31.83 2.69 9.66
CA THR A 14 31.63 1.41 10.38
C THR A 14 32.92 0.64 10.68
N THR A 15 34.04 0.95 10.00
CA THR A 15 35.31 0.21 10.16
C THR A 15 36.39 0.93 10.97
N ARG A 16 36.20 2.22 11.31
CA ARG A 16 37.17 3.04 12.06
C ARG A 16 37.12 2.88 13.59
N GLY A 17 36.30 1.97 14.13
CA GLY A 17 36.18 1.73 15.57
C GLY A 17 35.58 2.91 16.37
N THR A 18 34.97 3.89 15.68
CA THR A 18 34.31 5.03 16.32
C THR A 18 33.01 4.59 16.97
N GLN A 19 32.86 4.82 18.28
CA GLN A 19 31.59 4.62 18.96
C GLN A 19 30.69 5.85 18.78
N ILE A 20 29.52 5.64 18.19
CA ILE A 20 28.50 6.68 18.05
C ILE A 20 27.55 6.59 19.24
N ALA A 21 27.51 7.65 20.06
CA ALA A 21 26.47 7.81 21.07
C ALA A 21 25.18 8.27 20.41
N VAL A 22 24.11 7.48 20.53
CA VAL A 22 22.77 7.83 20.05
C VAL A 22 21.92 8.37 21.20
N ASN A 23 21.16 9.42 20.93
CA ASN A 23 20.22 9.97 21.90
C ASN A 23 18.85 9.33 21.73
N LYS A 24 18.20 9.02 22.84
CA LYS A 24 16.80 8.55 22.83
C LYS A 24 15.90 9.72 22.45
N ILE A 25 15.25 9.62 21.28
CA ILE A 25 14.27 10.62 20.80
C ILE A 25 12.84 10.25 21.18
N MET A 26 12.56 8.96 21.33
CA MET A 26 11.22 8.46 21.64
C MET A 26 11.31 7.21 22.54
N ASP A 27 10.34 7.04 23.42
CA ASP A 27 10.16 5.86 24.25
C ASP A 27 9.04 4.93 23.77
N GLY A 28 8.89 3.77 24.43
CA GLY A 28 7.90 2.78 24.03
C GLY A 28 6.45 3.25 24.24
N GLU A 29 6.20 4.15 25.20
CA GLU A 29 4.88 4.71 25.44
C GLU A 29 4.51 5.71 24.36
N GLU A 30 5.44 6.57 23.98
CA GLU A 30 5.31 7.50 22.86
C GLU A 30 5.04 6.77 21.54
N ILE A 31 5.73 5.65 21.27
CA ILE A 31 5.44 4.82 20.08
C ILE A 31 4.01 4.29 20.12
N ARG A 32 3.54 3.79 21.27
CA ARG A 32 2.16 3.29 21.43
C ARG A 32 1.13 4.40 21.25
N ARG A 33 1.40 5.59 21.80
CA ARG A 33 0.57 6.79 21.59
C ARG A 33 0.50 7.15 20.10
N GLY A 34 1.62 7.10 19.38
CA GLY A 34 1.64 7.28 17.93
C GLY A 34 0.78 6.26 17.17
N GLN A 35 0.87 4.97 17.54
CA GLN A 35 0.02 3.92 16.94
C GLN A 35 -1.48 4.11 17.22
N GLN A 36 -1.83 4.69 18.38
CA GLN A 36 -3.22 5.05 18.69
C GLN A 36 -3.67 6.24 17.85
N LEU A 37 -2.87 7.30 17.80
CA LEU A 37 -3.15 8.50 17.01
C LEU A 37 -3.41 8.21 15.53
N VAL A 38 -2.67 7.27 14.94
CA VAL A 38 -2.92 6.81 13.56
C VAL A 38 -4.35 6.29 13.38
N ARG A 39 -4.97 5.68 14.39
CA ARG A 39 -6.34 5.18 14.29
C ARG A 39 -7.38 6.29 14.23
N ASP A 40 -7.08 7.44 14.85
CA ASP A 40 -7.98 8.60 14.94
C ASP A 40 -8.01 9.44 13.65
N VAL A 41 -7.01 9.27 12.76
CA VAL A 41 -7.00 9.94 11.45
C VAL A 41 -8.26 9.60 10.66
N ILE A 42 -8.91 10.63 10.11
CA ILE A 42 -10.21 10.49 9.45
C ILE A 42 -10.03 9.77 8.11
N LEU A 43 -10.78 8.68 7.93
CA LEU A 43 -10.96 8.01 6.64
C LEU A 43 -12.39 8.26 6.17
N ALA A 44 -12.54 9.14 5.18
CA ALA A 44 -13.86 9.46 4.63
C ALA A 44 -14.45 8.24 3.91
N GLN A 45 -15.79 8.11 3.92
CA GLN A 45 -16.49 6.95 3.36
C GLN A 45 -16.13 6.68 1.89
N HIS A 46 -16.00 7.71 1.07
CA HIS A 46 -15.63 7.56 -0.34
C HIS A 46 -14.18 7.06 -0.53
N VAL A 47 -13.26 7.39 0.38
CA VAL A 47 -11.88 6.86 0.34
C VAL A 47 -11.86 5.41 0.83
N GLN A 48 -12.65 5.10 1.85
CA GLN A 48 -12.82 3.72 2.33
C GLN A 48 -13.41 2.83 1.22
N ASP A 49 -14.43 3.29 0.53
CA ASP A 49 -15.02 2.61 -0.62
C ASP A 49 -13.99 2.38 -1.73
N TYR A 50 -13.18 3.40 -2.07
CA TYR A 50 -12.10 3.23 -3.04
C TYR A 50 -11.11 2.13 -2.65
N ILE A 51 -10.68 2.07 -1.38
CA ILE A 51 -9.82 0.98 -0.86
C ILE A 51 -10.49 -0.38 -1.05
N VAL A 52 -11.78 -0.50 -0.75
CA VAL A 52 -12.53 -1.75 -0.90
C VAL A 52 -12.60 -2.15 -2.38
N ARG A 53 -12.96 -1.21 -3.27
CA ARG A 53 -13.04 -1.46 -4.71
C ARG A 53 -11.68 -1.89 -5.29
N LEU A 54 -10.59 -1.27 -4.86
CA LEU A 54 -9.24 -1.68 -5.25
C LEU A 54 -8.88 -3.11 -4.83
N VAL A 55 -9.33 -3.55 -3.65
CA VAL A 55 -9.11 -4.92 -3.18
C VAL A 55 -9.99 -5.91 -3.94
N LEU A 56 -11.27 -5.61 -4.11
CA LEU A 56 -12.20 -6.44 -4.87
C LEU A 56 -11.81 -6.57 -6.35
N ALA A 57 -11.21 -5.53 -6.93
CA ALA A 57 -10.68 -5.57 -8.30
C ALA A 57 -9.52 -6.56 -8.49
N THR A 58 -8.92 -7.06 -7.41
CA THR A 58 -7.92 -8.13 -7.45
C THR A 58 -8.54 -9.53 -7.44
N HIS A 59 -9.85 -9.67 -7.20
CA HIS A 59 -10.52 -10.98 -7.18
C HIS A 59 -10.93 -11.39 -8.60
N PRO A 60 -10.42 -12.53 -9.12
CA PRO A 60 -10.84 -13.02 -10.43
C PRO A 60 -12.33 -13.40 -10.42
N ASP A 61 -12.98 -13.24 -11.56
CA ASP A 61 -14.41 -13.49 -11.80
C ASP A 61 -15.38 -12.65 -10.94
N GLY A 62 -14.87 -11.65 -10.23
CA GLY A 62 -15.66 -10.72 -9.42
C GLY A 62 -16.29 -9.58 -10.24
N PRO A 63 -17.31 -8.89 -9.70
CA PRO A 63 -17.99 -7.79 -10.41
C PRO A 63 -17.11 -6.58 -10.68
N LEU A 64 -16.02 -6.41 -9.91
CA LEU A 64 -15.05 -5.32 -10.06
C LEU A 64 -13.72 -5.79 -10.67
N ALA A 65 -13.63 -7.07 -11.06
CA ALA A 65 -12.43 -7.64 -11.62
C ALA A 65 -12.04 -6.92 -12.91
N GLN A 66 -10.76 -6.56 -13.03
CA GLN A 66 -10.23 -6.01 -14.26
C GLN A 66 -9.90 -7.15 -15.25
N PRO A 67 -9.85 -6.88 -16.57
CA PRO A 67 -9.46 -7.90 -17.55
C PRO A 67 -8.12 -8.57 -17.21
N VAL A 68 -7.14 -7.77 -16.80
CA VAL A 68 -5.82 -8.25 -16.34
C VAL A 68 -5.91 -9.17 -15.12
N THR A 69 -6.87 -8.90 -14.21
CA THR A 69 -7.10 -9.74 -13.03
C THR A 69 -7.62 -11.11 -13.46
N ASN A 70 -8.63 -11.17 -14.32
CA ASN A 70 -9.21 -12.43 -14.77
C ASN A 70 -8.21 -13.25 -15.58
N GLN A 71 -7.32 -12.60 -16.32
CA GLN A 71 -6.31 -13.28 -17.11
C GLN A 71 -5.16 -13.85 -16.26
N PHE A 72 -4.65 -13.08 -15.29
CA PHE A 72 -3.35 -13.40 -14.66
C PHE A 72 -3.40 -13.68 -13.16
N VAL A 73 -4.51 -13.38 -12.48
CA VAL A 73 -4.62 -13.55 -11.02
C VAL A 73 -5.34 -14.85 -10.70
N ARG A 74 -4.71 -15.68 -9.86
CA ARG A 74 -5.30 -16.92 -9.33
C ARG A 74 -6.05 -16.67 -8.02
N TRP A 75 -5.50 -15.82 -7.15
CA TRP A 75 -6.16 -15.38 -5.91
C TRP A 75 -5.83 -13.92 -5.63
N GLY A 76 -6.86 -13.11 -5.45
CA GLY A 76 -6.69 -11.73 -5.03
C GLY A 76 -6.51 -11.55 -3.53
N SER A 77 -6.44 -10.29 -3.11
CA SER A 77 -6.13 -9.93 -1.73
C SER A 77 -7.29 -10.20 -0.78
N SER A 78 -6.96 -10.71 0.41
CA SER A 78 -7.92 -10.86 1.51
C SER A 78 -8.29 -9.50 2.15
N PRO A 79 -9.25 -9.47 3.10
CA PRO A 79 -9.60 -8.26 3.86
C PRO A 79 -8.41 -7.61 4.59
N ARG A 80 -7.31 -8.35 4.82
CA ARG A 80 -6.09 -7.80 5.39
C ARG A 80 -5.39 -6.80 4.45
N GLY A 81 -5.59 -6.89 3.13
CA GLY A 81 -5.14 -5.87 2.19
C GLY A 81 -5.82 -4.53 2.42
N ALA A 82 -7.16 -4.52 2.50
CA ALA A 82 -7.93 -3.31 2.77
C ALA A 82 -7.52 -2.64 4.09
N GLN A 83 -7.35 -3.44 5.15
CA GLN A 83 -6.91 -2.94 6.45
C GLN A 83 -5.49 -2.35 6.40
N THR A 84 -4.57 -2.99 5.66
CA THR A 84 -3.20 -2.49 5.50
C THR A 84 -3.20 -1.17 4.73
N LEU A 85 -3.95 -1.08 3.63
CA LEU A 85 -4.10 0.16 2.85
C LEU A 85 -4.64 1.29 3.71
N ALA A 86 -5.72 1.04 4.47
CA ALA A 86 -6.33 2.05 5.34
C ALA A 86 -5.35 2.56 6.40
N LEU A 87 -4.67 1.67 7.13
CA LEU A 87 -3.73 2.06 8.16
C LEU A 87 -2.50 2.77 7.59
N ALA A 88 -1.93 2.26 6.49
CA ALA A 88 -0.76 2.88 5.85
C ALA A 88 -1.09 4.26 5.28
N ALA A 89 -2.27 4.43 4.68
CA ALA A 89 -2.72 5.72 4.17
C ALA A 89 -2.95 6.74 5.30
N LYS A 90 -3.50 6.30 6.46
CA LYS A 90 -3.60 7.13 7.66
C LYS A 90 -2.24 7.57 8.20
N VAL A 91 -1.27 6.65 8.28
CA VAL A 91 0.12 6.99 8.67
C VAL A 91 0.70 8.04 7.74
N ARG A 92 0.52 7.87 6.43
CA ARG A 92 1.06 8.80 5.43
C ARG A 92 0.45 10.19 5.53
N ALA A 93 -0.88 10.28 5.68
CA ALA A 93 -1.55 11.55 5.91
C ALA A 93 -1.02 12.26 7.17
N LEU A 94 -0.82 11.52 8.26
CA LEU A 94 -0.30 12.07 9.51
C LEU A 94 1.15 12.57 9.39
N LEU A 95 2.01 11.84 8.67
CA LEU A 95 3.39 12.27 8.39
C LEU A 95 3.45 13.54 7.53
N ASP A 96 2.43 13.77 6.69
CA ASP A 96 2.23 15.01 5.94
C ASP A 96 1.55 16.13 6.76
N GLY A 97 1.28 15.90 8.05
CA GLY A 97 0.60 16.87 8.92
C GLY A 97 -0.90 17.04 8.64
N ARG A 98 -1.51 16.13 7.87
CA ARG A 98 -2.93 16.12 7.55
C ARG A 98 -3.71 15.20 8.48
N PHE A 99 -4.92 15.61 8.84
CA PHE A 99 -5.81 14.84 9.74
C PHE A 99 -6.81 13.93 9.01
N ASN A 100 -6.80 13.96 7.68
CA ASN A 100 -7.68 13.16 6.84
C ASN A 100 -6.90 12.53 5.68
N VAL A 101 -7.30 11.30 5.34
CA VAL A 101 -6.74 10.55 4.22
C VAL A 101 -7.24 11.11 2.89
N SER A 102 -6.35 11.19 1.90
CA SER A 102 -6.66 11.51 0.50
C SER A 102 -6.50 10.27 -0.38
N PHE A 103 -7.02 10.32 -1.61
CA PHE A 103 -6.80 9.23 -2.58
C PHE A 103 -5.33 9.02 -2.92
N GLU A 104 -4.54 10.10 -2.99
CA GLU A 104 -3.09 10.04 -3.23
C GLU A 104 -2.35 9.27 -2.13
N ASP A 105 -2.85 9.30 -0.88
CA ASP A 105 -2.30 8.47 0.20
C ASP A 105 -2.46 6.99 -0.08
N VAL A 106 -3.65 6.59 -0.53
CA VAL A 106 -3.97 5.21 -0.92
C VAL A 106 -3.10 4.77 -2.10
N ARG A 107 -3.01 5.58 -3.16
CA ARG A 107 -2.21 5.28 -4.36
C ARG A 107 -0.76 4.98 -4.02
N ARG A 108 -0.17 5.75 -3.12
CA ARG A 108 1.26 5.64 -2.77
C ARG A 108 1.59 4.47 -1.87
N VAL A 109 0.64 4.03 -1.05
CA VAL A 109 0.80 2.84 -0.22
C VAL A 109 0.26 1.58 -0.91
N TYR A 110 -0.31 1.70 -2.11
CA TYR A 110 -1.00 0.60 -2.79
C TYR A 110 -0.08 -0.59 -3.05
N LEU A 111 0.96 -0.40 -3.86
CA LEU A 111 1.92 -1.46 -4.16
C LEU A 111 2.55 -2.10 -2.92
N PRO A 112 3.20 -1.36 -1.99
CA PRO A 112 3.81 -1.99 -0.83
C PRO A 112 2.81 -2.76 0.05
N SER A 113 1.54 -2.36 0.07
CA SER A 113 0.48 -3.06 0.81
C SER A 113 -0.04 -4.33 0.12
N MET A 114 0.00 -4.38 -1.22
CA MET A 114 -0.75 -5.37 -2.01
C MET A 114 0.12 -6.40 -2.73
N ARG A 115 1.38 -6.09 -3.07
CA ARG A 115 2.28 -6.95 -3.86
C ARG A 115 2.33 -8.42 -3.45
N HIS A 116 2.39 -8.66 -2.15
CA HIS A 116 2.55 -9.98 -1.55
C HIS A 116 1.20 -10.57 -1.12
N ARG A 117 0.09 -10.00 -1.58
CA ARG A 117 -1.28 -10.40 -1.24
C ARG A 117 -2.08 -10.87 -2.46
N VAL A 118 -1.47 -10.85 -3.64
CA VAL A 118 -2.07 -11.34 -4.89
C VAL A 118 -1.19 -12.46 -5.40
N LEU A 119 -1.81 -13.59 -5.72
CA LEU A 119 -1.12 -14.78 -6.23
C LEU A 119 -1.46 -14.95 -7.71
N LEU A 120 -0.42 -14.94 -8.55
CA LEU A 120 -0.54 -15.06 -9.99
C LEU A 120 -0.73 -16.51 -10.43
N ASN A 121 -1.33 -16.70 -11.59
CA ASN A 121 -1.49 -18.02 -12.21
C ASN A 121 -0.23 -18.45 -12.99
N PHE A 122 -0.27 -19.65 -13.57
CA PHE A 122 0.88 -20.21 -14.29
C PHE A 122 1.17 -19.47 -15.60
N GLU A 123 0.14 -18.98 -16.29
CA GLU A 123 0.27 -18.20 -17.54
C GLU A 123 1.09 -16.92 -17.27
N ALA A 124 0.72 -16.17 -16.24
CA ALA A 124 1.44 -14.97 -15.82
C ALA A 124 2.92 -15.25 -15.49
N GLN A 125 3.21 -16.38 -14.84
CA GLN A 125 4.59 -16.79 -14.54
C GLN A 125 5.37 -17.17 -15.80
N ALA A 126 4.73 -17.88 -16.74
CA ALA A 126 5.35 -18.28 -17.99
C ALA A 126 5.68 -17.07 -18.88
N GLU A 127 4.83 -16.03 -18.85
CA GLU A 127 5.03 -14.77 -19.58
C GLU A 127 5.94 -13.77 -18.87
N GLY A 128 6.35 -14.05 -17.62
CA GLY A 128 7.18 -13.14 -16.83
C GLY A 128 6.45 -11.86 -16.40
N ILE A 129 5.12 -11.94 -16.23
CA ILE A 129 4.31 -10.82 -15.75
C ILE A 129 4.54 -10.63 -14.25
N GLU A 130 4.98 -9.42 -13.90
CA GLU A 130 5.20 -9.02 -12.51
C GLU A 130 3.88 -8.62 -11.82
N CYS A 131 3.73 -8.97 -10.55
CA CYS A 131 2.56 -8.61 -9.74
C CYS A 131 2.35 -7.08 -9.68
N ASP A 132 3.45 -6.31 -9.63
CA ASP A 132 3.41 -4.85 -9.66
C ASP A 132 2.71 -4.31 -10.91
N ALA A 133 2.92 -4.93 -12.09
CA ALA A 133 2.33 -4.47 -13.34
C ALA A 133 0.80 -4.61 -13.31
N ILE A 134 0.31 -5.77 -12.87
CA ILE A 134 -1.13 -6.05 -12.71
C ILE A 134 -1.76 -5.08 -11.71
N LEU A 135 -1.10 -4.87 -10.57
CA LEU A 135 -1.58 -3.95 -9.54
C LEU A 135 -1.62 -2.50 -10.04
N LEU A 136 -0.60 -2.03 -10.77
CA LEU A 136 -0.60 -0.69 -11.36
C LEU A 136 -1.75 -0.50 -12.35
N GLU A 137 -2.00 -1.51 -13.19
CA GLU A 137 -3.12 -1.46 -14.14
C GLU A 137 -4.48 -1.40 -13.41
N ILE A 138 -4.65 -2.17 -12.33
CA ILE A 138 -5.84 -2.07 -11.47
C ILE A 138 -5.96 -0.66 -10.86
N LEU A 139 -4.86 -0.10 -10.37
CA LEU A 139 -4.83 1.24 -9.76
C LEU A 139 -5.18 2.36 -10.75
N GLU A 140 -4.88 2.18 -12.02
CA GLU A 140 -5.23 3.11 -13.10
C GLU A 140 -6.69 2.97 -13.55
N LYS A 141 -7.21 1.75 -13.63
CA LYS A 141 -8.56 1.48 -14.15
C LYS A 141 -9.68 1.67 -13.12
N VAL A 142 -9.39 1.50 -11.84
CA VAL A 142 -10.40 1.69 -10.78
C VAL A 142 -10.51 3.18 -10.43
N PRO A 143 -11.67 3.83 -10.65
CA PRO A 143 -11.81 5.27 -10.43
C PRO A 143 -11.82 5.62 -8.93
N GLU A 144 -11.32 6.80 -8.56
CA GLU A 144 -11.29 7.23 -7.16
C GLU A 144 -12.69 7.42 -6.58
N LYS A 145 -13.63 7.94 -7.37
CA LYS A 145 -15.04 8.06 -7.00
C LYS A 145 -15.84 7.01 -7.76
N ALA A 146 -16.73 6.31 -7.07
CA ALA A 146 -17.72 5.47 -7.73
C ALA A 146 -18.66 6.37 -8.54
N GLU A 147 -18.95 5.99 -9.79
CA GLU A 147 -20.08 6.57 -10.52
C GLU A 147 -21.39 6.10 -9.86
N GLU A 148 -22.42 6.95 -9.81
CA GLU A 148 -23.70 6.65 -9.15
C GLU A 148 -24.37 5.35 -9.66
N SER A 149 -24.02 4.89 -10.87
CA SER A 149 -24.49 3.64 -11.47
C SER A 149 -23.92 2.36 -10.84
N LEU A 150 -22.72 2.42 -10.25
CA LEU A 150 -22.05 1.25 -9.66
C LEU A 150 -22.56 0.94 -8.24
N ALA A 151 -23.10 1.94 -7.54
CA ALA A 151 -23.63 1.80 -6.18
C ALA A 151 -24.91 0.95 -6.09
N ALA A 152 -25.56 0.70 -7.22
CA ALA A 152 -26.82 -0.06 -7.29
C ALA A 152 -26.64 -1.57 -7.55
N ALA A 153 -25.40 -2.05 -7.75
CA ALA A 153 -25.11 -3.42 -8.19
C ALA A 153 -24.44 -4.32 -7.14
N VAL A 154 -24.43 -3.92 -5.87
CA VAL A 154 -23.94 -4.71 -4.72
C VAL A 154 -25.09 -4.89 -3.72
#